data_AF-A0A8T3NFK2-F1
#
_entry.id   AF-A0A8T3NFK2-F1
#
_cell.length_a   1.000
_cell.length_b   1.000
_cell.length_c   1.000
_cell.angle_alpha   90.00
_cell.angle_beta   90.00
_cell.angle_gamma   90.00
#
_symmetry.space_group_name_H-M   'P 1'
#
loop_
_entity.id
_entity.type
_entity.pdbx_description
1 polymer ?
#
loop_
_entity_poly.entity_id
_entity_poly.type
_entity_poly.pdbx_seq_one_letter_code
_entity_poly.pdbx_strand_id
1 'polypeptide(L)' 'RAAGEPFDRVFIDAMIPHHESAIAAARAAESRAERPEIKELAKAIMRDQEREIAQMRQWRQAWFPG' A
#
# COMPACT_ATOMS: atom_id res chain seq x y z
N ARG A 1 5.40 -22.75 -0.74
CA ARG A 1 4.56 -22.49 0.45
C ARG A 1 5.49 -21.99 1.54
N ALA A 2 5.28 -20.77 2.05
CA ALA A 2 6.01 -20.20 3.18
C ALA A 2 5.62 -20.91 4.49
N ALA A 3 5.89 -22.21 4.60
CA ALA A 3 5.45 -23.01 5.74
C ALA A 3 6.25 -22.74 7.03
N GLY A 4 7.23 -21.81 7.00
CA GLY A 4 8.07 -21.47 8.15
C GLY A 4 8.26 -19.98 8.42
N GLU A 5 7.81 -19.08 7.53
CA GLU A 5 7.82 -17.64 7.84
C GLU A 5 6.49 -17.22 8.47
N PRO A 6 6.51 -16.32 9.48
CA PRO A 6 5.28 -15.73 10.01
C PRO A 6 4.46 -15.13 8.86
N PHE A 7 3.19 -15.49 8.77
CA PHE A 7 2.29 -15.00 7.71
C PHE A 7 2.35 -13.47 7.60
N ASP A 8 2.36 -12.78 8.74
CA ASP A 8 2.42 -11.32 8.81
C ASP A 8 3.69 -10.74 8.17
N ARG A 9 4.85 -11.42 8.29
CA ARG A 9 6.09 -10.98 7.63
C ARG A 9 5.94 -11.01 6.12
N VAL A 10 5.48 -12.16 5.59
CA VAL A 10 5.29 -12.35 4.15
C VAL A 10 4.21 -11.40 3.61
N PHE A 11 3.11 -11.22 4.36
CA PHE A 11 2.04 -10.32 4.01
C PHE A 11 2.54 -8.87 3.95
N ILE A 12 3.22 -8.38 4.99
CA ILE A 12 3.75 -7.02 5.03
C ILE A 12 4.76 -6.78 3.91
N ASP A 13 5.71 -7.70 3.73
CA ASP A 13 6.77 -7.57 2.71
C ASP A 13 6.19 -7.59 1.27
N ALA A 14 5.03 -8.22 1.07
CA ALA A 14 4.30 -8.20 -0.21
C ALA A 14 3.37 -6.98 -0.37
N MET A 15 2.71 -6.54 0.70
CA MET A 15 1.69 -5.50 0.63
C MET A 15 2.24 -4.09 0.53
N ILE A 16 3.43 -3.82 1.09
CA ILE A 16 4.10 -2.53 0.89
C ILE A 16 4.31 -2.21 -0.60
N PRO A 17 5.00 -3.04 -1.41
CA PRO A 17 5.20 -2.74 -2.83
C PRO A 17 3.91 -2.81 -3.67
N HIS A 18 2.94 -3.66 -3.27
CA HIS A 18 1.61 -3.66 -3.88
C HIS A 18 0.94 -2.28 -3.73
N HIS A 19 0.96 -1.72 -2.52
CA HIS A 19 0.41 -0.39 -2.25
C HIS A 19 1.16 0.73 -2.95
N GLU A 20 2.49 0.68 -3.01
CA GLU A 20 3.29 1.65 -3.76
C GLU A 20 2.91 1.66 -5.26
N SER A 21 2.63 0.48 -5.83
CA SER A 21 2.15 0.34 -7.20
C SER A 21 0.74 0.91 -7.41
N ALA A 22 -0.16 0.67 -6.44
CA ALA A 22 -1.52 1.22 -6.48
C ALA A 22 -1.54 2.75 -6.30
N ILE A 23 -0.65 3.33 -5.48
CA ILE A 23 -0.45 4.78 -5.38
C ILE A 23 0.03 5.36 -6.72
N ALA A 24 0.96 4.70 -7.42
CA ALA A 24 1.40 5.14 -8.73
C ALA A 24 0.26 5.14 -9.76
N ALA A 25 -0.57 4.10 -9.76
CA ALA A 25 -1.77 4.03 -10.59
C ALA A 25 -2.81 5.11 -10.22
N ALA A 26 -3.02 5.36 -8.93
CA ALA A 26 -3.92 6.40 -8.45
C ALA A 26 -3.45 7.81 -8.87
N ARG A 27 -2.16 8.12 -8.77
CA ARG A 27 -1.60 9.41 -9.29
C ARG A 27 -1.86 9.57 -10.79
N ALA A 28 -1.72 8.50 -11.57
CA ALA A 28 -2.05 8.53 -12.99
C ALA A 28 -3.55 8.75 -13.23
N ALA A 29 -4.42 8.10 -12.46
CA ALA A 29 -5.87 8.27 -12.54
C ALA A 29 -6.32 9.67 -12.15
N GLU A 30 -5.79 10.25 -11.06
CA GLU A 30 -6.10 11.62 -10.64
C GLU A 30 -5.78 12.64 -11.74
N SER A 31 -4.62 12.50 -12.39
CA SER A 31 -4.17 13.43 -13.43
C SER A 31 -4.90 13.27 -14.78
N ARG A 32 -5.38 12.06 -15.10
CA ARG A 32 -5.90 11.73 -16.45
C ARG A 32 -7.40 11.48 -16.53
N ALA A 33 -8.06 11.15 -15.43
CA ALA A 33 -9.48 10.82 -15.47
C ALA A 33 -10.33 12.05 -15.82
N GLU A 34 -11.38 11.86 -16.62
CA GLU A 34 -12.35 12.91 -16.92
C GLU A 34 -13.44 12.98 -15.83
N ARG A 35 -13.80 11.82 -15.27
CA ARG A 35 -14.85 11.68 -14.25
C ARG A 35 -14.35 12.16 -12.88
N PRO A 36 -14.99 13.17 -12.26
CA PRO A 36 -14.59 13.67 -10.93
C PRO A 36 -14.56 12.59 -9.85
N GLU A 37 -15.48 11.63 -9.90
CA GLU A 37 -15.59 10.53 -8.94
C GLU A 37 -14.34 9.64 -8.95
N ILE A 38 -13.72 9.47 -10.12
CA ILE A 38 -12.48 8.69 -10.27
C ILE A 38 -11.29 9.47 -9.69
N LYS A 39 -11.25 10.80 -9.83
CA LYS A 39 -10.21 11.63 -9.20
C LYS A 39 -10.30 11.59 -7.69
N GLU A 40 -11.52 11.66 -7.15
CA GLU A 40 -11.73 11.59 -5.70
C GLU A 40 -11.42 10.20 -5.14
N LEU A 41 -11.76 9.14 -5.87
CA LEU A 41 -11.32 7.78 -5.52
C LEU A 41 -9.79 7.67 -5.53
N ALA A 42 -9.12 8.21 -6.55
CA ALA A 42 -7.66 8.20 -6.64
C ALA A 42 -6.99 8.89 -5.44
N LYS A 43 -7.47 10.09 -5.07
CA LYS A 43 -6.99 10.80 -3.88
C LYS A 43 -7.21 10.00 -2.60
N ALA A 44 -8.37 9.35 -2.47
CA ALA A 44 -8.66 8.51 -1.31
C ALA A 44 -7.71 7.31 -1.22
N ILE A 45 -7.48 6.60 -2.34
CA ILE A 45 -6.52 5.49 -2.42
C ILE A 45 -5.13 5.96 -2.01
N MET A 46 -4.65 7.09 -2.55
CA MET A 46 -3.33 7.63 -2.21
C MET A 46 -3.20 7.87 -0.70
N ARG A 47 -4.14 8.64 -0.11
CA ARG A 47 -4.12 8.96 1.31
C ARG A 47 -4.15 7.70 2.19
N ASP A 48 -5.03 6.76 1.85
CA ASP A 48 -5.26 5.59 2.69
C ASP A 48 -4.09 4.60 2.59
N GLN A 49 -3.56 4.38 1.40
CA GLN A 49 -2.43 3.47 1.21
C GLN A 49 -1.09 4.06 1.67
N GLU A 50 -0.89 5.38 1.61
CA GLU A 50 0.28 6.03 2.25
C GLU A 50 0.27 5.82 3.77
N ARG A 51 -0.91 5.93 4.40
CA ARG A 51 -1.09 5.63 5.83
C ARG A 51 -0.84 4.15 6.14
N GLU A 52 -1.37 3.23 5.33
CA GLU A 52 -1.19 1.79 5.51
C GLU A 52 0.26 1.36 5.31
N ILE A 53 0.99 1.95 4.35
CA ILE A 53 2.43 1.72 4.19
C ILE A 53 3.17 2.16 5.45
N ALA A 54 2.88 3.35 5.99
CA ALA A 54 3.52 3.83 7.22
C ALA A 54 3.27 2.87 8.40
N GLN A 55 2.04 2.38 8.53
CA GLN A 55 1.66 1.42 9.56
C GLN A 55 2.37 0.06 9.37
N MET A 56 2.39 -0.48 8.15
CA MET A 56 3.08 -1.73 7.84
C MET A 56 4.59 -1.63 8.07
N ARG A 57 5.23 -0.50 7.74
CA ARG A 57 6.65 -0.27 8.04
C ARG A 57 6.93 -0.27 9.55
N GLN A 58 6.05 0.33 10.35
CA GLN A 58 6.15 0.28 11.81
C GLN A 58 6.01 -1.14 12.35
N TRP A 59 5.00 -1.89 11.90
CA TRP A 59 4.83 -3.30 12.28
C TRP A 59 6.00 -4.16 11.85
N ARG A 60 6.54 -3.93 10.65
CA ARG A 60 7.67 -4.69 10.13
C ARG A 60 8.91 -4.55 11.00
N GLN A 61 9.16 -3.34 11.50
CA GLN A 61 10.27 -3.05 12.41
C GLN A 61 10.00 -3.58 13.82
N ALA A 62 8.78 -3.42 14.34
CA ALA A 62 8.43 -3.78 15.71
C ALA A 62 8.33 -5.30 15.92
N TRP A 63 7.77 -6.04 14.95
CA TRP A 63 7.50 -7.47 15.08
C TRP A 63 8.64 -8.33 14.54
N PHE A 64 9.37 -7.82 13.55
CA PHE A 64 10.45 -8.54 12.86
C PHE A 64 11.70 -7.66 12.76
N PRO A 65 12.27 -7.22 13.91
CA PRO A 65 13.57 -6.57 13.91
C PRO A 65 14.61 -7.52 13.29
N GLY A 66 15.65 -6.95 12.68
CA GLY A 66 16.71 -7.70 12.01
C GLY A 66 17.30 -8.82 12.85
#